data_AF-A0A387FK35-F1
#
_entry.id   AF-A0A387FK35-F1
#
_cell.length_a   1.000
_cell.length_b   1.000
_cell.length_c   1.000
_cell.angle_alpha   90.00
_cell.angle_beta   90.00
_cell.angle_gamma   90.00
#
_symmetry.space_group_name_H-M   'P 1'
#
loop_
_entity.id
_entity.type
_entity.pdbx_description
1 polymer ?
#
loop_
_entity_poly.entity_id
_entity_poly.type
_entity_poly.pdbx_seq_one_letter_code
_entity_poly.pdbx_strand_id
1 'polypeptide(L)' 'MMDIQPPPVEQTDPDRYSWCQFALHSAFAEVAKRAVAAGWDEREVAAALVDLADRHMLDLITVGELEAIMEAIKKQS' A
#
# COMPACT_ATOMS: atom_id res chain seq x y z
N MET A 1 5.73 8.20 17.62
CA MET A 1 5.31 7.59 16.36
C MET A 1 6.57 7.02 15.73
N MET A 2 6.61 5.74 15.39
CA MET A 2 7.78 5.15 14.75
C MET A 2 7.65 5.43 13.25
N ASP A 3 8.57 6.18 12.67
CA ASP A 3 8.49 6.56 11.26
C ASP A 3 8.77 5.35 10.36
N ILE A 4 8.00 5.23 9.27
CA ILE A 4 8.20 4.19 8.26
C ILE A 4 9.52 4.47 7.54
N GLN A 5 10.47 3.55 7.68
CA GLN A 5 11.79 3.66 7.04
C GLN A 5 11.77 3.01 5.65
N PRO A 6 12.58 3.52 4.69
CA PRO A 6 12.74 2.85 3.42
C PRO A 6 13.34 1.44 3.64
N PRO A 7 13.00 0.45 2.81
CA PRO A 7 13.61 -0.87 2.91
C PRO A 7 15.13 -0.76 2.68
N PRO A 8 15.97 -1.41 3.50
CA PRO A 8 17.43 -1.24 3.49
C PRO A 8 18.15 -1.99 2.35
N VAL A 9 17.41 -2.39 1.33
CA VAL A 9 17.88 -3.21 0.20
C VAL A 9 17.62 -2.50 -1.12
N GLU A 10 18.27 -2.94 -2.19
CA GLU A 10 18.05 -2.41 -3.55
C GLU A 10 16.69 -2.82 -4.13
N GLN A 11 16.26 -2.17 -5.20
CA GLN A 11 14.96 -2.44 -5.84
C GLN A 11 14.83 -3.85 -6.43
N THR A 12 15.94 -4.44 -6.88
CA THR A 12 16.02 -5.76 -7.50
C THR A 12 16.11 -6.90 -6.49
N ASP A 13 16.23 -6.58 -5.20
CA ASP A 13 16.34 -7.58 -4.14
C ASP A 13 15.01 -8.36 -4.01
N PRO A 14 15.03 -9.70 -4.09
CA PRO A 14 13.82 -10.53 -4.06
C PRO A 14 13.07 -10.42 -2.72
N ASP A 15 13.75 -10.08 -1.63
CA ASP A 15 13.18 -9.93 -0.28
C ASP A 15 12.73 -8.49 -0.01
N ARG A 16 12.90 -7.56 -0.95
CA ARG A 16 12.49 -6.16 -0.78
C ARG A 16 11.03 -6.04 -0.36
N TYR A 17 10.16 -6.86 -0.94
CA TYR A 17 8.73 -6.85 -0.59
C TYR A 17 8.49 -7.18 0.89
N SER A 18 9.21 -8.17 1.42
CA SER A 18 9.16 -8.53 2.84
C SER A 18 9.66 -7.38 3.73
N TRP A 19 10.71 -6.68 3.32
CA TRP A 19 11.19 -5.49 4.03
C TRP A 19 10.18 -4.34 4.03
N CYS A 20 9.47 -4.10 2.92
CA CYS A 20 8.37 -3.13 2.87
C CYS A 20 7.27 -3.48 3.89
N GLN A 21 6.84 -4.74 3.93
CA GLN A 21 5.84 -5.19 4.90
C GLN A 21 6.30 -4.98 6.35
N PHE A 22 7.55 -5.34 6.64
CA PHE A 22 8.14 -5.16 7.97
C PHE A 22 8.14 -3.68 8.39
N ALA A 23 8.56 -2.78 7.50
CA ALA A 23 8.60 -1.34 7.76
C ALA A 23 7.20 -0.75 8.03
N LEU A 24 6.16 -1.29 7.37
CA LEU A 24 4.77 -0.84 7.51
C LEU A 24 4.05 -1.44 8.72
N HIS A 25 4.51 -2.59 9.23
CA HIS A 25 3.78 -3.41 10.19
C HIS A 25 3.33 -2.66 11.44
N SER A 26 4.24 -1.90 12.07
CA SER A 26 3.93 -1.14 13.30
C SER A 26 2.90 -0.05 13.07
N ALA A 27 3.00 0.68 11.96
CA ALA A 27 2.06 1.74 11.60
C ALA A 27 0.68 1.15 11.28
N PHE A 28 0.63 0.04 10.55
CA PHE A 28 -0.60 -0.68 10.24
C PHE A 28 -1.31 -1.16 11.51
N ALA A 29 -0.58 -1.79 12.43
CA ALA A 29 -1.12 -2.26 13.70
C ALA A 29 -1.68 -1.11 14.57
N GLU A 30 -1.06 0.08 14.51
CA GLU A 30 -1.54 1.26 15.24
C GLU A 30 -2.86 1.80 14.68
N VAL A 31 -3.07 1.73 13.36
CA VAL A 31 -4.39 2.05 12.77
C VAL A 31 -5.45 1.09 13.29
N ALA A 32 -5.17 -0.22 13.25
CA ALA A 32 -6.11 -1.23 13.72
C ALA A 32 -6.46 -1.04 15.21
N LYS A 33 -5.45 -0.85 16.07
CA LYS A 33 -5.64 -0.61 17.50
C LYS A 33 -6.51 0.61 17.78
N ARG A 34 -6.29 1.72 17.07
CA ARG A 34 -7.09 2.94 17.26
C ARG A 34 -8.54 2.76 16.81
N ALA A 35 -8.79 2.02 15.74
CA ALA A 35 -10.15 1.73 15.28
C ALA A 35 -10.90 0.84 16.28
N VAL A 36 -10.25 -0.21 16.80
CA VAL A 36 -10.83 -1.06 17.86
C VAL A 36 -11.06 -0.25 19.14
N ALA A 37 -10.13 0.60 19.54
CA ALA A 37 -10.30 1.49 20.69
C ALA A 37 -11.45 2.50 20.51
N ALA A 38 -11.84 2.82 19.27
CA ALA A 38 -13.00 3.62 18.94
C ALA A 38 -14.33 2.81 18.94
N GLY A 39 -14.28 1.52 19.28
CA GLY A 39 -15.45 0.65 19.45
C GLY A 39 -15.82 -0.18 18.22
N TRP A 40 -14.96 -0.27 17.21
CA TRP A 40 -15.21 -1.10 16.01
C TRP A 40 -14.91 -2.58 16.31
N ASP A 41 -15.62 -3.49 15.64
CA ASP A 41 -15.30 -4.91 15.72
C ASP A 41 -13.96 -5.22 15.04
N GLU A 42 -13.16 -6.11 15.63
CA GLU A 42 -11.82 -6.43 15.10
C GLU A 42 -11.85 -6.98 13.66
N ARG A 43 -12.88 -7.76 13.31
CA ARG A 43 -13.02 -8.32 11.95
C ARG A 43 -13.44 -7.26 10.96
N GLU A 44 -14.30 -6.32 11.37
CA GLU A 44 -14.68 -5.17 10.55
C GLU A 44 -13.47 -4.29 10.24
N VAL A 45 -12.64 -4.02 11.25
CA VAL A 45 -11.38 -3.28 11.08
C VAL A 45 -10.44 -3.99 10.11
N ALA A 46 -10.25 -5.30 10.28
CA ALA A 46 -9.38 -6.09 9.41
C ALA A 46 -9.87 -6.08 7.94
N ALA A 47 -11.17 -6.29 7.72
CA ALA A 47 -11.77 -6.26 6.39
C ALA A 47 -11.64 -4.87 5.74
N ALA A 48 -11.92 -3.80 6.48
CA ALA A 48 -11.79 -2.43 5.98
C ALA A 48 -10.35 -2.09 5.58
N LEU A 49 -9.35 -2.53 6.36
CA LEU A 49 -7.94 -2.30 6.04
C LEU A 49 -7.50 -3.03 4.77
N VAL A 50 -7.98 -4.26 4.56
CA VAL A 50 -7.72 -5.02 3.32
C VAL A 50 -8.34 -4.30 2.13
N ASP A 51 -9.61 -3.91 2.22
CA ASP A 51 -10.31 -3.18 1.15
C ASP A 51 -9.61 -1.87 0.77
N LEU A 52 -9.12 -1.12 1.75
CA LEU A 52 -8.40 0.14 1.52
C LEU A 52 -7.06 -0.10 0.81
N ALA A 53 -6.32 -1.12 1.22
CA ALA A 53 -5.06 -1.48 0.58
C ALA A 53 -5.26 -1.98 -0.86
N ASP A 54 -6.29 -2.80 -1.10
CA ASP A 54 -6.62 -3.32 -2.42
C ASP A 54 -7.05 -2.20 -3.38
N ARG A 55 -7.95 -1.31 -2.93
CA ARG A 55 -8.34 -0.12 -3.72
C ARG A 55 -7.15 0.76 -4.07
N HIS A 56 -6.24 0.99 -3.13
CA HIS A 56 -5.03 1.77 -3.40
C HIS A 56 -4.15 1.12 -4.49
N MET A 57 -4.02 -0.21 -4.48
CA MET A 57 -3.29 -0.93 -5.52
C MET A 57 -3.98 -0.81 -6.89
N LEU A 58 -5.31 -0.94 -6.94
CA LEU A 58 -6.08 -0.75 -8.17
C LEU A 58 -5.90 0.66 -8.73
N ASP A 59 -5.93 1.69 -7.89
CA ASP A 59 -5.69 3.07 -8.31
C ASP A 59 -4.30 3.23 -8.95
N LEU A 60 -3.25 2.64 -8.35
CA LEU A 60 -1.89 2.70 -8.92
C LEU A 60 -1.79 2.01 -10.29
N ILE A 61 -2.48 0.87 -10.47
CA ILE A 61 -2.52 0.16 -11.75
C ILE A 61 -3.22 1.01 -12.80
N THR A 62 -4.39 1.55 -12.49
CA THR A 62 -5.19 2.34 -13.44
C THR A 62 -4.46 3.62 -13.87
N VAL A 63 -3.76 4.29 -12.95
CA VAL A 63 -2.93 5.46 -13.28
C VAL A 63 -1.80 5.06 -14.24
N GLY A 64 -1.10 3.96 -13.99
CA GLY A 64 -0.04 3.48 -14.88
C GLY A 64 -0.53 3.09 -16.28
N GLU A 65 -1.71 2.47 -16.38
CA GLU A 65 -2.35 2.14 -17.66
C GLU A 65 -2.69 3.40 -18.47
N LEU A 66 -3.20 4.44 -17.81
CA LEU A 66 -3.51 5.72 -18.46
C LEU A 66 -2.25 6.39 -19.01
N GLU A 67 -1.16 6.43 -18.22
CA GLU A 67 0.13 6.98 -18.66
C GLU A 67 0.68 6.24 -19.88
N ALA A 68 0.60 4.91 -19.89
CA ALA A 68 1.04 4.09 -21.03
C ALA A 68 0.24 4.39 -22.31
N ILE A 69 -1.09 4.55 -22.19
CA ILE A 69 -1.95 4.93 -23.31
C ILE A 69 -1.61 6.33 -23.82
N MET A 70 -1.40 7.31 -22.93
CA MET A 70 -1.02 8.67 -23.31
C MET A 70 0.31 8.70 -24.07
N GLU A 71 1.31 7.94 -23.61
CA GLU A 71 2.60 7.84 -24.29
C GLU A 71 2.49 7.13 -25.66
N ALA A 72 1.61 6.13 -25.79
CA ALA A 72 1.35 5.49 -27.07
C ALA A 72 0.71 6.46 -28.08
N ILE A 73 -0.23 7.31 -27.65
CA ILE A 73 -0.86 8.33 -28.51
C ILE A 73 0.18 9.38 -28.94
N LYS A 74 1.01 9.89 -28.02
CA LYS A 74 2.08 10.86 -28.35
C LYS A 74 3.10 10.33 -29.36
N LYS A 75 3.40 9.03 -29.35
CA LYS A 75 4.34 8.40 -30.29
C LYS A 75 3.75 8.22 -31.70
N GLN A 76 2.43 8.28 -31.84
CA GLN A 76 1.73 8.13 -33.12
C GLN A 76 1.38 9.48 -33.78
N SER A 77 1.47 10.58 -33.04
CA SER A 77 1.34 11.97 -33.53
C SER A 77 2.67 12.57 -33.94
#